data_AF-A0A0A1ZGP9-F1
#
_entry.id   AF-A0A0A1ZGP9-F1
#
_cell.length_a   1.000
_cell.length_b   1.000
_cell.length_c   1.000
_cell.angle_alpha   90.00
_cell.angle_beta   90.00
_cell.angle_gamma   90.00
#
_symmetry.space_group_name_H-M   'P 1'
#
loop_
_entity.id
_entity.type
_entity.pdbx_description
1 polymer ?
#
loop_
_entity_poly.entity_id
_entity_poly.type
_entity_poly.pdbx_seq_one_letter_code
_entity_poly.pdbx_strand_id
1 'polypeptide(L)'
;MSINKILNSLEKSWERDVILLNIKKGFGTNEIVNEFLVKNERQIKELNSLLKPEDIDVLNQVEQLSTCESKLINEIKNLNFLENNEKDKIINNEKIFRSNRVSINMIRSFMINWSNRVVVIALITISAIALSKQAWA
;
A
#
# COMPACT_ATOMS: atom_id res chain seq x y z
N MET A 1 24.98 5.55 -8.40
CA MET A 1 24.64 4.14 -8.75
C MET A 1 23.77 4.17 -10.01
N SER A 2 23.64 3.10 -10.83
CA SER A 2 22.71 3.19 -11.98
C SER A 2 21.27 3.28 -11.47
N ILE A 3 20.40 4.04 -12.15
CA ILE A 3 19.00 4.25 -11.73
C ILE A 3 18.28 2.92 -11.46
N ASN A 4 18.45 1.92 -12.33
CA ASN A 4 17.85 0.58 -12.16
C ASN A 4 18.33 -0.11 -10.87
N LYS A 5 19.59 0.07 -10.48
CA LYS A 5 20.12 -0.50 -9.23
C LYS A 5 19.55 0.23 -8.00
N ILE A 6 19.35 1.55 -8.09
CA ILE A 6 18.71 2.35 -7.03
C ILE A 6 17.26 1.90 -6.84
N LEU A 7 16.49 1.86 -7.94
CA LEU A 7 15.08 1.46 -7.93
C LEU A 7 14.90 0.03 -7.38
N ASN A 8 15.67 -0.93 -7.89
CA ASN A 8 15.60 -2.32 -7.40
C ASN A 8 15.98 -2.44 -5.92
N SER A 9 16.90 -1.62 -5.42
CA SER A 9 17.28 -1.61 -4.00
C SER A 9 16.15 -1.06 -3.13
N LEU A 10 15.49 0.01 -3.56
CA LEU A 10 14.38 0.64 -2.85
C LEU A 10 13.15 -0.28 -2.85
N GLU A 11 12.84 -0.91 -3.98
CA GLU A 11 11.75 -1.87 -4.12
C GLU A 11 11.89 -3.04 -3.14
N LYS A 12 13.07 -3.68 -3.10
CA LYS A 12 13.35 -4.77 -2.15
C LYS A 12 13.24 -4.33 -0.69
N SER A 13 13.65 -3.10 -0.40
CA SER A 13 13.61 -2.56 0.96
C SER A 13 12.20 -2.17 1.42
N TRP A 14 11.25 -2.10 0.48
CA TRP A 14 9.83 -1.80 0.74
C TRP A 14 8.92 -2.98 0.33
N GLU A 15 9.42 -4.21 0.41
CA GLU A 15 8.63 -5.40 0.14
C GLU A 15 7.46 -5.54 1.11
N ARG A 16 6.27 -5.83 0.58
CA ARG A 16 5.03 -5.96 1.37
C ARG A 16 5.17 -6.90 2.56
N ASP A 17 5.77 -8.07 2.37
CA ASP A 17 5.86 -9.07 3.43
C ASP A 17 6.72 -8.58 4.60
N VAL A 18 7.75 -7.78 4.31
CA VAL A 18 8.57 -7.10 5.31
C VAL A 18 7.75 -6.06 6.06
N ILE A 19 7.00 -5.22 5.35
CA ILE A 19 6.14 -4.20 5.98
C ILE A 19 5.05 -4.84 6.85
N LEU A 20 4.38 -5.88 6.35
CA LEU A 20 3.36 -6.62 7.11
C LEU A 20 3.95 -7.29 8.35
N LEU A 21 5.17 -7.83 8.25
CA LEU A 21 5.86 -8.40 9.39
C LEU A 21 6.13 -7.34 10.47
N ASN A 22 6.56 -6.14 10.08
CA ASN A 22 6.80 -5.05 11.02
C ASN A 22 5.50 -4.57 11.68
N ILE A 23 4.41 -4.45 10.92
CA ILE A 23 3.09 -4.13 11.51
C ILE A 23 2.67 -5.21 12.52
N LYS A 24 2.85 -6.50 12.20
CA LYS A 24 2.53 -7.61 13.12
C LYS A 24 3.39 -7.62 14.38
N LYS A 25 4.62 -7.12 14.30
CA LYS A 25 5.52 -6.93 15.45
C LYS A 25 5.13 -5.74 16.33
N GLY A 26 4.15 -4.94 15.90
CA GLY A 26 3.63 -3.79 16.65
C GLY A 26 4.29 -2.46 16.32
N PHE A 27 5.14 -2.38 15.29
CA PHE A 27 5.74 -1.12 14.86
C PHE A 27 4.68 -0.17 14.31
N GLY A 28 4.76 1.10 14.70
CA GLY A 28 3.91 2.16 14.17
C GLY A 28 4.23 2.48 12.71
N THR A 29 3.26 3.03 11.97
CA THR A 29 3.46 3.42 10.56
C THR A 29 4.62 4.41 10.40
N ASN A 30 4.72 5.39 11.30
CA ASN A 30 5.79 6.39 11.27
C ASN A 30 7.16 5.77 11.55
N GLU A 31 7.24 4.78 12.42
CA GLU A 31 8.49 4.08 12.74
C GLU A 31 8.99 3.29 11.54
N ILE A 32 8.09 2.56 10.86
CA ILE A 32 8.40 1.79 9.66
C ILE A 32 8.90 2.70 8.54
N VAL A 33 8.24 3.83 8.32
CA VAL A 33 8.66 4.82 7.32
C VAL A 33 10.03 5.41 7.68
N ASN A 34 10.22 5.84 8.92
CA ASN A 34 11.50 6.42 9.37
C ASN A 34 12.65 5.43 9.25
N GLU A 35 12.44 4.17 9.61
CA GLU A 35 13.45 3.12 9.47
C GLU A 35 13.86 2.93 8.00
N PHE A 36 12.88 2.93 7.08
CA PHE A 36 13.15 2.87 5.65
C PHE A 36 13.95 4.08 5.16
N LEU A 37 13.56 5.30 5.57
CA LEU A 37 14.26 6.53 5.20
C LEU A 37 15.72 6.51 5.67
N VAL A 38 15.96 6.09 6.92
CA VAL A 38 17.32 6.01 7.50
C VAL A 38 18.15 4.95 6.78
N LYS A 39 17.60 3.75 6.55
CA LYS A 39 18.33 2.66 5.87
C LYS A 39 18.67 2.96 4.42
N ASN A 40 17.87 3.79 3.75
CA ASN A 40 17.98 4.06 2.31
C ASN A 40 18.32 5.52 2.00
N GLU A 41 18.81 6.28 2.98
CA GLU A 41 19.00 7.74 2.88
C GLU A 41 19.79 8.13 1.61
N ARG A 42 20.88 7.41 1.33
CA ARG A 42 21.72 7.66 0.16
C ARG A 42 20.97 7.39 -1.15
N GLN A 43 20.29 6.25 -1.26
CA GLN A 43 19.52 5.87 -2.45
C GLN A 43 18.38 6.84 -2.71
N ILE A 44 17.70 7.31 -1.65
CA ILE A 44 16.62 8.30 -1.74
C ILE A 44 17.16 9.65 -2.20
N LYS A 45 18.30 10.11 -1.66
CA LYS A 45 18.95 11.34 -2.13
C LYS A 45 19.37 11.24 -3.60
N GLU A 46 19.97 10.12 -4.00
CA GLU A 46 20.33 9.87 -5.40
C GLU A 46 19.07 9.85 -6.29
N LEU A 47 17.99 9.17 -5.89
CA LEU A 47 16.73 9.15 -6.63
C LEU A 47 16.13 10.56 -6.78
N ASN A 48 16.03 11.31 -5.69
CA ASN A 48 15.49 12.67 -5.69
C ASN A 48 16.26 13.61 -6.61
N SER A 49 17.59 13.46 -6.72
CA SER A 49 18.40 14.26 -7.64
C SER A 49 18.14 13.97 -9.12
N LEU A 50 17.52 12.82 -9.43
CA LEU A 50 17.21 12.38 -10.80
C LEU A 50 15.77 12.65 -11.21
N LEU A 51 14.88 13.01 -10.26
CA LEU A 51 13.48 13.31 -10.53
C LEU A 51 13.34 14.63 -11.28
N LYS A 52 12.56 14.61 -12.36
CA LYS A 52 12.12 15.81 -13.07
C LYS A 52 10.77 16.28 -12.54
N PRO A 53 10.34 17.53 -12.84
CA PRO A 53 9.03 18.03 -12.44
C PRO A 53 7.86 17.12 -12.85
N GLU A 54 7.93 16.48 -14.02
CA GLU A 54 6.89 15.55 -14.47
C GLU A 54 6.84 14.28 -13.61
N ASP A 55 8.00 13.81 -13.14
CA ASP A 55 8.08 12.64 -12.25
C ASP A 55 7.51 12.98 -10.86
N ILE A 56 7.70 14.23 -10.41
CA ILE A 56 7.13 14.76 -9.15
C ILE A 56 5.60 14.87 -9.26
N ASP A 57 5.08 15.34 -10.39
CA ASP A 57 3.62 15.38 -10.61
C ASP A 57 3.00 13.99 -10.52
N VAL A 58 3.65 12.98 -11.10
CA VAL A 58 3.22 11.58 -10.97
C VAL A 58 3.25 11.11 -9.51
N LEU A 59 4.29 11.44 -8.74
CA LEU A 59 4.34 11.11 -7.32
C LEU A 59 3.18 11.74 -6.54
N ASN A 60 2.84 13.00 -6.83
CA ASN A 60 1.69 13.68 -6.22
C ASN A 60 0.37 13.00 -6.58
N GLN A 61 0.19 12.60 -7.84
CA GLN A 61 -1.01 11.85 -8.27
C GLN A 61 -1.13 10.51 -7.52
N VAL A 62 -0.02 9.80 -7.33
CA VAL A 62 0.02 8.53 -6.58
C VAL A 62 -0.29 8.75 -5.09
N GLU A 63 0.22 9.82 -4.48
CA GLU A 63 -0.11 10.19 -3.09
C GLU A 63 -1.60 10.49 -2.92
N GLN A 64 -2.19 11.28 -3.84
CA GLN A 64 -3.62 11.58 -3.84
C GLN A 64 -4.46 10.31 -3.99
N LEU A 65 -4.08 9.42 -4.91
CA LEU A 65 -4.73 8.12 -5.09
C LEU A 65 -4.70 7.29 -3.81
N SER A 66 -3.52 7.17 -3.17
CA SER A 66 -3.37 6.45 -1.91
C SER A 66 -4.24 7.03 -0.79
N THR A 67 -4.38 8.36 -0.75
CA THR A 67 -5.27 9.06 0.20
C THR A 67 -6.74 8.71 -0.05
N CYS A 68 -7.18 8.71 -1.31
CA CYS A 68 -8.53 8.30 -1.69
C CYS A 68 -8.82 6.86 -1.26
N GLU A 69 -7.88 5.94 -1.50
CA GLU A 69 -8.02 4.53 -1.13
C GLU A 69 -8.07 4.34 0.38
N SER A 70 -7.22 5.04 1.13
CA SER A 70 -7.22 5.00 2.60
C SER A 70 -8.55 5.48 3.18
N LYS A 71 -9.11 6.58 2.64
CA LYS A 71 -10.45 7.06 3.01
C LYS A 71 -11.52 6.01 2.72
N LEU A 72 -11.52 5.40 1.53
CA LEU A 72 -12.46 4.35 1.16
C LEU A 72 -12.37 3.14 2.11
N ILE A 73 -11.15 2.69 2.44
CA ILE A 73 -10.93 1.59 3.39
C ILE A 73 -11.51 1.93 4.76
N ASN A 74 -11.29 3.16 5.23
CA ASN A 74 -11.80 3.62 6.51
C ASN A 74 -13.34 3.64 6.53
N GLU A 75 -13.98 4.15 5.47
CA GLU A 75 -15.45 4.12 5.34
C GLU A 75 -15.98 2.68 5.34
N ILE A 76 -15.38 1.77 4.55
CA ILE A 76 -15.76 0.35 4.54
C ILE A 76 -15.61 -0.28 5.93
N LYS A 77 -14.52 0.01 6.64
CA LYS A 77 -14.28 -0.49 8.00
C LYS A 77 -15.34 0.01 8.98
N ASN A 78 -15.70 1.30 8.90
CA ASN A 78 -16.69 1.93 9.77
C ASN A 78 -18.12 1.44 9.48
N LEU A 79 -18.47 1.24 8.20
CA LEU A 79 -19.75 0.62 7.82
C LEU A 79 -19.88 -0.79 8.38
N ASN A 80 -18.82 -1.62 8.30
CA ASN A 80 -18.82 -2.95 8.91
C ASN A 80 -18.99 -2.88 10.44
N PHE A 81 -18.43 -1.87 11.10
CA PHE A 81 -18.60 -1.67 12.54
C PHE A 81 -20.04 -1.29 12.90
N LEU A 82 -20.64 -0.35 12.15
CA LEU A 82 -22.04 0.05 12.33
C LEU A 82 -23.00 -1.11 12.08
N GLU A 83 -22.82 -1.85 10.98
CA GLU A 83 -23.65 -3.00 10.65
C GLU A 83 -23.51 -4.12 11.69
N ASN A 84 -22.32 -4.33 12.27
CA ASN A 84 -22.15 -5.28 13.38
C ASN A 84 -22.81 -4.82 14.67
N ASN A 85 -22.75 -3.54 15.03
CA ASN A 85 -23.42 -3.01 16.23
C ASN A 85 -24.95 -3.02 16.09
N GLU A 86 -25.47 -2.74 14.89
CA GLU A 86 -26.91 -2.87 14.59
C GLU A 86 -27.34 -4.34 14.57
N LYS A 87 -26.54 -5.23 13.99
CA LYS A 87 -26.76 -6.68 14.06
C LYS A 87 -26.65 -7.20 15.48
N ASP A 88 -25.74 -6.75 16.32
CA ASP A 88 -25.64 -7.18 17.73
C ASP A 88 -26.86 -6.72 18.55
N LYS A 89 -27.49 -5.60 18.17
CA LYS A 89 -28.81 -5.20 18.68
C LYS A 89 -29.96 -6.09 18.19
N ILE A 90 -29.88 -6.63 16.98
CA ILE A 90 -30.93 -7.48 16.36
C ILE A 90 -30.75 -8.98 16.69
N ILE A 91 -29.50 -9.47 16.77
CA ILE A 91 -29.10 -10.87 17.01
C ILE A 91 -29.43 -11.31 18.45
N ASN A 92 -29.49 -10.37 19.41
CA ASN A 92 -30.00 -10.69 20.74
C ASN A 92 -31.48 -11.11 20.72
N ASN A 93 -32.22 -10.83 19.62
CA ASN A 93 -33.61 -11.26 19.43
C ASN A 93 -33.80 -12.46 18.48
N GLU A 94 -32.83 -12.81 17.64
CA GLU A 94 -32.96 -13.95 16.73
C GLU A 94 -31.74 -14.87 16.81
N LYS A 95 -31.79 -15.74 17.82
CA LYS A 95 -31.15 -17.06 17.76
C LYS A 95 -31.67 -17.72 16.48
N ILE A 96 -30.79 -17.94 15.49
CA ILE A 96 -30.71 -19.11 14.61
C ILE A 96 -29.83 -18.77 13.38
N PHE A 97 -28.65 -19.38 13.37
CA PHE A 97 -28.01 -20.01 12.21
C PHE A 97 -28.06 -19.25 10.87
N ARG A 98 -26.99 -18.50 10.56
CA ARG A 98 -26.65 -18.20 9.16
C ARG A 98 -25.29 -18.77 8.80
N SER A 99 -25.36 -19.90 8.09
CA SER A 99 -24.37 -20.32 7.11
C SER A 99 -24.18 -19.19 6.10
N ASN A 100 -23.20 -18.32 6.33
CA ASN A 100 -22.72 -17.38 5.32
C ASN A 100 -21.20 -17.37 5.32
N ARG A 101 -20.63 -18.55 5.12
CA ARG A 101 -19.21 -18.76 4.85
C ARG A 101 -18.91 -18.38 3.39
N VAL A 102 -19.37 -17.21 2.93
CA VAL A 102 -18.71 -16.55 1.78
C VAL A 102 -17.28 -16.42 2.23
N SER A 103 -16.42 -17.27 1.65
CA SER A 103 -15.22 -17.70 2.36
C SER A 103 -14.41 -16.48 2.76
N ILE A 104 -14.15 -16.30 4.05
CA ILE A 104 -13.30 -15.24 4.60
C ILE A 104 -11.98 -15.15 3.81
N ASN A 105 -11.54 -16.29 3.26
CA ASN A 105 -10.40 -16.43 2.36
C ASN A 105 -10.55 -15.65 1.04
N MET A 106 -11.73 -15.61 0.42
CA MET A 106 -11.98 -14.86 -0.83
C MET A 106 -11.94 -13.35 -0.60
N ILE A 107 -12.60 -12.85 0.46
CA ILE A 107 -12.60 -11.41 0.80
C ILE A 107 -11.20 -10.98 1.22
N ARG A 108 -10.52 -11.77 2.04
CA ARG A 108 -9.12 -11.52 2.43
C ARG A 108 -8.18 -11.51 1.21
N SER A 109 -8.35 -12.45 0.28
CA SER A 109 -7.56 -12.50 -0.96
C SER A 109 -7.85 -11.29 -1.84
N PHE A 110 -9.10 -10.87 -1.96
CA PHE A 110 -9.48 -9.64 -2.66
C PHE A 110 -8.80 -8.41 -2.05
N MET A 111 -8.87 -8.23 -0.73
CA MET A 111 -8.22 -7.10 -0.04
C MET A 111 -6.70 -7.10 -0.18
N ILE A 112 -6.06 -8.28 -0.10
CA ILE A 112 -4.61 -8.43 -0.28
C ILE A 112 -4.20 -8.10 -1.74
N ASN A 113 -4.93 -8.66 -2.71
CA ASN A 113 -4.64 -8.44 -4.13
C ASN A 113 -4.90 -7.00 -4.58
N TRP A 114 -5.92 -6.35 -4.01
CA TRP A 114 -6.20 -4.94 -4.28
C TRP A 114 -5.08 -4.03 -3.77
N SER A 115 -4.65 -4.21 -2.51
CA SER A 115 -3.52 -3.47 -1.94
C SER A 115 -2.18 -3.76 -2.66
N ASN A 116 -1.97 -4.98 -3.16
CA ASN A 116 -0.81 -5.31 -3.99
C ASN A 116 -0.81 -4.58 -5.32
N ARG A 117 -1.97 -4.45 -5.97
CA ARG A 117 -2.07 -3.69 -7.23
C ARG A 117 -1.67 -2.23 -7.05
N VAL A 118 -1.95 -1.61 -5.92
CA VAL A 118 -1.57 -0.20 -5.66
C VAL A 118 -0.06 -0.02 -5.60
N VAL A 119 0.62 -0.83 -4.78
CA VAL A 119 2.09 -0.78 -4.64
C VAL A 119 2.78 -1.16 -5.94
N VAL A 120 2.28 -2.20 -6.62
CA VAL A 120 2.81 -2.64 -7.92
C VAL A 120 2.55 -1.62 -9.01
N ILE A 121 1.39 -0.95 -9.06
CA ILE A 121 1.12 0.12 -10.04
C ILE A 121 2.04 1.32 -9.79
N ALA A 122 2.24 1.73 -8.53
CA ALA A 122 3.18 2.80 -8.18
C ALA A 122 4.63 2.45 -8.60
N LEU A 123 5.09 1.24 -8.32
CA LEU A 123 6.43 0.78 -8.71
C LEU A 123 6.58 0.59 -10.22
N ILE A 124 5.55 0.09 -10.92
CA ILE A 124 5.57 -0.08 -12.38
C ILE A 124 5.53 1.28 -13.08
N THR A 125 4.76 2.25 -12.60
CA THR A 125 4.79 3.62 -13.17
C THR A 125 6.16 4.23 -13.00
N ILE A 126 6.76 4.16 -11.80
CA ILE A 126 8.13 4.62 -11.55
C ILE A 126 9.15 3.89 -12.46
N SER A 127 9.00 2.57 -12.63
CA SER A 127 9.92 1.75 -13.43
C SER A 127 9.75 1.95 -14.94
N ALA A 128 8.53 2.10 -15.45
CA ALA A 128 8.24 2.35 -16.86
C ALA A 128 8.76 3.73 -17.29
N ILE A 129 8.66 4.72 -16.40
CA ILE A 129 9.21 6.06 -16.61
C ILE A 129 10.74 6.00 -16.62
N ALA A 130 11.37 5.22 -15.74
CA ALA A 130 12.82 5.02 -15.74
C ALA A 130 13.34 4.29 -17.00
N LEU A 131 12.63 3.25 -17.46
CA LEU A 131 12.98 2.46 -18.64
C LEU A 131 12.78 3.23 -19.96
N SER A 132 11.72 4.03 -20.07
CA SER A 132 11.48 4.85 -21.27
C SER A 132 12.59 5.90 -21.49
N LYS A 133 13.27 6.35 -20.44
CA LYS A 133 14.39 7.30 -20.54
C LYS A 133 15.73 6.64 -20.92
N GLN A 134 15.90 5.33 -20.73
CA GLN A 134 17.08 4.58 -21.20
C GLN A 134 17.04 4.26 -22.70
N ALA A 135 15.86 4.28 -23.32
CA ALA A 135 15.71 4.01 -24.76
C ALA A 135 16.07 5.21 -25.67
N TRP A 136 16.32 6.39 -25.09
CA TRP A 136 16.61 7.64 -25.80
C TRP A 136 17.96 8.28 -25.40
N ALA A 137 18.80 7.54 -24.67
CA ALA A 137 20.19 7.89 -24.34
C ALA A 137 21.14 6.96 -25.09
#